data_AF-A0A5B9DQT5-F1
#
_entry.id   AF-A0A5B9DQT5-F1
#
_cell.length_a   1.000
_cell.length_b   1.000
_cell.length_c   1.000
_cell.angle_alpha   90.00
_cell.angle_beta   90.00
_cell.angle_gamma   90.00
#
_symmetry.space_group_name_H-M   'P 1'
#
loop_
_entity.id
_entity.type
_entity.pdbx_description
1 polymer ?
#
loop_
_entity_poly.entity_id
_entity_poly.type
_entity_poly.pdbx_seq_one_letter_code
_entity_poly.pdbx_strand_id
1 'polypeptide(L)'
;MLSGNGCSAASGNQVLQLVAASKYSNRMINGWSRATNVQVVPIRVCSAAKANLAAAAASNRTFGLMQQAVLTDPLISTSLMRAKSSAGRVLAVNQAGKTVTVYVY
;
A
#
# COMPACT_ATOMS: atom_id res chain seq x y z
N MET A 1 4.12 -23.04 -19.49
CA MET A 1 4.21 -21.59 -19.76
C MET A 1 2.80 -21.04 -19.82
N LEU A 2 2.38 -20.17 -18.91
CA LEU A 2 1.09 -19.47 -19.00
C LEU A 2 1.34 -17.97 -18.81
N SER A 3 1.97 -17.41 -19.84
CA SER A 3 1.97 -15.97 -20.10
C SER A 3 0.70 -15.67 -20.88
N GLY A 4 -0.38 -15.36 -20.16
CA GLY A 4 -1.61 -14.87 -20.74
C GLY A 4 -2.09 -13.71 -19.87
N ASN A 5 -2.00 -12.50 -20.40
CA ASN A 5 -2.53 -11.27 -19.80
C ASN A 5 -1.65 -10.56 -18.75
N GLY A 6 -0.42 -10.18 -19.12
CA GLY A 6 0.32 -9.00 -18.59
C GLY A 6 0.52 -8.85 -17.08
N CYS A 7 0.17 -9.86 -16.29
CA CYS A 7 0.18 -9.83 -14.85
C CYS A 7 0.47 -11.24 -14.36
N SER A 8 1.71 -11.45 -13.92
CA SER A 8 2.12 -12.75 -13.41
C SER A 8 1.54 -12.97 -12.01
N ALA A 9 1.08 -14.18 -11.72
CA ALA A 9 0.65 -14.55 -10.36
C ALA A 9 1.79 -14.34 -9.33
N ALA A 10 3.05 -14.41 -9.76
CA ALA A 10 4.22 -14.12 -8.92
C ALA A 10 4.21 -12.68 -8.38
N SER A 11 3.90 -11.69 -9.21
CA SER A 11 3.76 -10.29 -8.81
C SER A 11 2.62 -10.11 -7.79
N GLY A 12 1.49 -10.79 -8.00
CA GLY A 12 0.35 -10.77 -7.07
C GLY A 12 0.68 -11.38 -5.71
N ASN A 13 1.33 -12.54 -5.68
CA ASN A 13 1.70 -13.25 -4.46
C ASN A 13 2.75 -12.49 -3.64
N GLN A 14 3.71 -11.84 -4.30
CA GLN A 14 4.73 -11.05 -3.62
C GLN A 14 4.12 -9.81 -2.93
N VAL A 15 3.16 -9.16 -3.57
CA VAL A 15 2.40 -8.05 -2.98
C VAL A 15 1.53 -8.55 -1.83
N LEU A 16 0.89 -9.71 -1.99
CA LEU A 16 0.11 -10.35 -0.93
C LEU A 16 0.94 -10.61 0.33
N GLN A 17 2.15 -11.15 0.16
CA GLN A 17 3.08 -11.39 1.25
C GLN A 17 3.55 -10.08 1.89
N LEU A 18 3.80 -9.03 1.10
CA LEU A 18 4.09 -7.69 1.61
C LEU A 18 2.95 -7.16 2.49
N VAL A 19 1.70 -7.23 2.04
CA VAL A 19 0.54 -6.77 2.82
C VAL A 19 0.34 -7.60 4.09
N ALA A 20 0.45 -8.92 3.98
CA ALA A 20 0.29 -9.83 5.12
C ALA A 20 1.43 -9.71 6.14
N ALA A 21 2.66 -9.48 5.70
CA ALA A 21 3.84 -9.33 6.56
C ALA A 21 3.97 -7.90 7.13
N SER A 22 3.36 -6.90 6.50
CA SER A 22 3.43 -5.51 6.95
C SER A 22 2.80 -5.37 8.33
N LYS A 23 3.58 -4.92 9.32
CA LYS A 23 3.08 -4.60 10.66
C LYS A 23 3.25 -3.11 10.89
N TYR A 24 2.13 -2.43 11.05
CA TYR A 24 2.13 -1.00 11.32
C TYR A 24 2.01 -0.74 12.82
N SER A 25 2.79 0.21 13.31
CA SER A 25 2.72 0.68 14.69
C SER A 25 2.48 2.18 14.72
N ASN A 26 1.89 2.69 15.80
CA ASN A 26 1.67 4.13 15.97
C ASN A 26 2.98 4.92 15.87
N ARG A 27 4.11 4.37 16.33
CA ARG A 27 5.43 5.01 16.18
C ARG A 27 5.80 5.19 14.70
N MET A 28 5.60 4.16 13.88
CA MET A 28 5.87 4.21 12.44
C MET A 28 4.97 5.24 11.76
N ILE A 29 3.66 5.18 12.04
CA ILE A 29 2.67 6.12 11.50
C ILE A 29 3.00 7.56 11.86
N ASN A 30 3.33 7.83 13.12
CA ASN A 30 3.73 9.17 13.57
C ASN A 30 5.02 9.66 12.90
N GLY A 31 5.84 8.74 12.37
CA GLY A 31 7.02 9.06 11.59
C GLY A 31 6.72 9.59 10.19
N TRP A 32 5.52 9.31 9.64
CA TRP A 32 5.14 9.74 8.30
C TRP A 32 4.88 11.23 8.21
N SER A 33 4.37 11.86 9.27
CA SER A 33 4.22 13.31 9.34
C SER A 33 5.55 14.07 9.27
N ARG A 34 6.67 13.38 9.55
CA ARG A 34 8.04 13.92 9.42
C ARG A 34 8.63 13.69 8.04
N ALA A 35 7.93 12.98 7.14
CA ALA A 35 8.38 12.78 5.78
C ALA A 35 8.33 14.11 5.02
N THR A 36 9.38 14.40 4.26
CA THR A 36 9.44 15.57 3.39
C THR A 36 9.18 15.20 1.93
N ASN A 37 9.09 13.91 1.63
CA ASN A 37 8.83 13.38 0.31
C ASN A 37 7.86 12.20 0.39
N VAL A 38 6.86 12.20 -0.50
CA VAL A 38 5.94 11.08 -0.67
C VAL A 38 5.99 10.63 -2.12
N GLN A 39 6.25 9.35 -2.30
CA GLN A 39 6.25 8.71 -3.61
C GLN A 39 5.08 7.74 -3.70
N VAL A 40 4.21 7.93 -4.68
CA VAL A 40 3.13 6.97 -4.97
C VAL A 40 3.61 6.04 -6.09
N VAL A 41 3.63 4.74 -5.81
CA VAL A 41 4.08 3.71 -6.74
C VAL A 41 2.88 2.82 -7.12
N PRO A 42 2.40 2.89 -8.37
CA PRO A 42 1.36 1.99 -8.84
C PRO A 42 1.93 0.59 -9.08
N ILE A 43 1.31 -0.40 -8.44
CA ILE A 43 1.57 -1.82 -8.61
C ILE A 43 0.46 -2.40 -9.48
N ARG A 44 0.87 -3.09 -10.54
CA ARG A 44 -0.08 -3.87 -11.35
C ARG A 44 -0.47 -5.13 -10.59
N VAL A 45 -1.69 -5.14 -10.05
CA VAL A 45 -2.27 -6.31 -9.40
C VAL A 45 -3.27 -6.97 -10.33
N CYS A 46 -3.11 -8.29 -10.52
CA CYS A 46 -4.01 -9.08 -11.36
C CYS A 46 -5.37 -9.18 -10.68
N SER A 47 -6.46 -9.23 -11.45
CA SER A 47 -7.82 -9.34 -10.90
C SER A 47 -7.96 -10.48 -9.87
N ALA A 48 -7.40 -11.65 -10.17
CA ALA A 48 -7.40 -12.80 -9.26
C ALA A 48 -6.66 -12.54 -7.93
N ALA A 49 -5.60 -11.72 -7.95
CA ALA A 49 -4.85 -11.37 -6.75
C ALA A 49 -5.52 -10.25 -5.93
N LYS A 50 -6.39 -9.43 -6.54
CA LYS A 50 -7.13 -8.37 -5.81
C LYS A 50 -8.04 -8.91 -4.73
N ALA A 51 -8.75 -10.01 -5.01
CA ALA A 51 -9.61 -10.68 -4.02
C ALA A 51 -8.78 -11.18 -2.83
N ASN A 52 -7.62 -11.78 -3.13
CA ASN A 52 -6.70 -12.26 -2.09
C ASN A 52 -6.13 -11.09 -1.27
N LEU A 53 -5.80 -9.95 -1.90
CA LEU A 53 -5.31 -8.77 -1.18
C LEU A 53 -6.35 -8.20 -0.23
N ALA A 54 -7.62 -8.15 -0.63
CA ALA A 54 -8.70 -7.73 0.26
C ALA A 54 -8.82 -8.67 1.47
N ALA A 55 -8.70 -9.98 1.26
CA ALA A 55 -8.70 -10.96 2.35
C ALA A 55 -7.46 -10.83 3.26
N ALA A 56 -6.27 -10.65 2.68
CA ALA A 56 -5.02 -10.45 3.42
C ALA A 56 -5.06 -9.16 4.26
N ALA A 57 -5.55 -8.07 3.66
CA ALA A 57 -5.81 -6.80 4.33
C ALA A 57 -6.79 -6.97 5.51
N ALA A 58 -7.91 -7.67 5.29
CA ALA A 58 -8.88 -7.94 6.35
C ALA A 58 -8.31 -8.81 7.48
N SER A 59 -7.39 -9.73 7.18
CA SER A 59 -6.72 -10.57 8.18
C SER A 59 -5.66 -9.83 9.01
N ASN A 60 -5.12 -8.73 8.49
CA ASN A 60 -4.07 -7.95 9.15
C ASN A 60 -4.68 -6.89 10.07
N ARG A 61 -4.62 -7.14 11.38
CA ARG A 61 -5.19 -6.26 12.42
C ARG A 61 -4.65 -4.82 12.40
N THR A 62 -3.44 -4.60 11.87
CA THR A 62 -2.82 -3.26 11.81
C THR A 62 -3.07 -2.55 10.48
N PHE A 63 -3.66 -3.24 9.50
CA PHE A 63 -3.94 -2.68 8.19
C PHE A 63 -4.96 -1.53 8.25
N GLY A 64 -6.00 -1.67 9.10
CA GLY A 64 -6.96 -0.59 9.33
C GLY A 64 -6.31 0.68 9.92
N LEU A 65 -5.31 0.52 10.81
CA LEU A 65 -4.54 1.65 11.35
C LEU A 65 -3.75 2.36 10.25
N MET A 66 -3.14 1.61 9.33
CA MET A 66 -2.45 2.19 8.18
C MET A 66 -3.41 2.94 7.26
N GLN A 67 -4.56 2.36 6.93
CA GLN A 67 -5.55 3.02 6.07
C GLN A 67 -6.04 4.32 6.69
N GLN A 68 -6.33 4.32 7.99
CA GLN A 68 -6.73 5.52 8.70
C GLN A 68 -5.61 6.57 8.69
N ALA A 69 -4.38 6.16 8.98
CA ALA A 69 -3.22 7.04 8.99
C ALA A 69 -2.98 7.72 7.64
N VAL A 70 -3.03 6.96 6.54
CA VAL A 70 -2.94 7.46 5.17
C VAL A 70 -4.03 8.47 4.85
N LEU A 71 -5.25 8.21 5.34
CA LEU A 71 -6.40 9.09 5.12
C LEU A 71 -6.27 10.40 5.91
N THR A 72 -5.69 10.36 7.11
CA THR A 72 -5.52 11.53 7.98
C THR A 72 -4.26 12.34 7.68
N ASP A 73 -3.27 11.77 7.01
CA ASP A 73 -2.03 12.48 6.68
C ASP A 73 -2.22 13.39 5.44
N PRO A 74 -2.07 14.72 5.58
CA PRO A 74 -2.35 15.67 4.50
C PRO A 74 -1.36 15.57 3.33
N LEU A 75 -0.10 15.21 3.61
CA LEU A 75 0.94 15.09 2.59
C LEU A 75 0.70 13.84 1.73
N ILE A 76 0.40 12.72 2.39
CA ILE A 76 0.10 11.45 1.72
C ILE A 76 -1.21 11.55 0.94
N SER A 77 -2.29 12.03 1.55
CA SER A 77 -3.58 12.19 0.87
C SER A 77 -3.48 13.09 -0.36
N THR A 78 -2.78 14.22 -0.28
CA THR A 78 -2.51 15.10 -1.42
C THR A 78 -1.74 14.38 -2.53
N SER A 79 -0.72 13.61 -2.17
CA SER A 79 0.08 12.85 -3.14
C SER A 79 -0.73 11.76 -3.84
N LEU A 80 -1.62 11.08 -3.10
CA LEU A 80 -2.57 10.10 -3.65
C LEU A 80 -3.56 10.75 -4.62
N MET A 81 -4.13 11.91 -4.27
CA MET A 81 -5.03 12.65 -5.15
C MET A 81 -4.33 13.05 -6.46
N ARG A 82 -3.09 13.55 -6.40
CA ARG A 82 -2.27 13.87 -7.58
C ARG A 82 -2.02 12.64 -8.45
N ALA A 83 -1.83 11.47 -7.82
CA ALA A 83 -1.69 10.18 -8.49
C ALA A 83 -3.03 9.56 -8.94
N LYS A 84 -4.16 10.28 -8.81
CA LYS A 84 -5.52 9.79 -9.11
C LYS A 84 -5.86 8.49 -8.39
N SER A 85 -5.39 8.36 -7.14
CA SER A 85 -5.62 7.22 -6.26
C SER A 85 -6.26 7.68 -4.94
N SER A 86 -6.58 6.73 -4.06
CA SER A 86 -7.21 6.99 -2.76
C SER A 86 -6.67 6.05 -1.68
N ALA A 87 -6.91 6.39 -0.41
CA ALA A 87 -6.48 5.58 0.73
C ALA A 87 -7.00 4.13 0.65
N GLY A 88 -8.22 3.92 0.14
CA GLY A 88 -8.80 2.58 -0.04
C GLY A 88 -8.10 1.71 -1.08
N ARG A 89 -7.26 2.31 -1.94
CA ARG A 89 -6.43 1.59 -2.93
C ARG A 89 -4.98 1.40 -2.46
N VAL A 90 -4.64 1.82 -1.25
CA VAL A 90 -3.30 1.62 -0.69
C VAL A 90 -3.17 0.21 -0.17
N LEU A 91 -2.11 -0.46 -0.60
CA LEU A 91 -1.76 -1.83 -0.19
C LEU A 91 -0.73 -1.83 0.91
N ALA A 92 0.27 -0.98 0.77
CA ALA A 92 1.35 -0.90 1.75
C ALA A 92 1.95 0.50 1.77
N VAL A 93 2.54 0.83 2.91
CA VAL A 93 3.32 2.04 3.09
C VAL A 93 4.67 1.63 3.65
N ASN A 94 5.74 2.10 3.03
CA ASN A 94 7.08 1.94 3.54
C ASN A 94 7.69 3.32 3.80
N GLN A 95 8.52 3.44 4.84
CA GLN A 95 9.27 4.64 5.13
C GLN A 95 10.76 4.33 5.12
N ALA A 96 11.51 5.07 4.32
CA ALA A 96 12.97 5.05 4.31
C ALA A 96 13.49 6.48 4.53
N GLY A 97 14.03 6.73 5.73
CA GLY A 97 14.44 8.07 6.14
C GLY A 97 13.27 9.07 6.11
N LYS A 98 13.40 10.13 5.31
CA LYS A 98 12.38 11.18 5.12
C LYS A 98 11.45 10.94 3.93
N THR A 99 11.56 9.79 3.26
CA THR A 99 10.69 9.44 2.14
C THR A 99 9.70 8.36 2.56
N VAL A 100 8.42 8.62 2.31
CA VAL A 100 7.35 7.64 2.44
C VAL A 100 6.94 7.16 1.05
N THR A 101 7.03 5.86 0.82
CA THR A 101 6.59 5.21 -0.41
C THR A 101 5.25 4.54 -0.17
N VAL A 102 4.25 4.93 -0.95
CA VAL A 102 2.89 4.44 -0.86
C VAL A 102 2.59 3.59 -2.09
N TYR A 103 2.26 2.32 -1.86
CA TYR A 103 1.99 1.36 -2.93
C TYR A 103 0.48 1.25 -3.17
N VAL A 104 0.06 1.47 -4.41
CA VAL A 104 -1.36 1.47 -4.83
C VAL A 104 -1.62 0.52 -5.99
N TYR A 105 -2.87 0.18 -6.29
CA TYR A 105 -3.28 -0.69 -7.42
C TYR A 105 -4.50 -0.19 -8.19
#